data_AF-A0A822EY91-F1
#
_entry.id   AF-A0A822EY91-F1
#
_cell.length_a   1.000
_cell.length_b   1.000
_cell.length_c   1.000
_cell.angle_alpha   90.00
_cell.angle_beta   90.00
_cell.angle_gamma   90.00
#
_symmetry.space_group_name_H-M   'P 1'
#
loop_
_entity.id
_entity.type
_entity.pdbx_description
1 polymer ?
#
loop_
_entity_poly.entity_id
_entity_poly.type
_entity_poly.pdbx_seq_one_letter_code
_entity_poly.pdbx_strand_id
1 'polypeptide(L)'
;MALFKLESVKGVVWRGIKGIDLSFKYKTGMKFAWWGVSSCTMTPDVLEATDFLGKTGTRTLFSIECVSGKSIKKHSHYSDTEKEVVLMPGTFFEVVGQVDAGSNLHIIHLKEIQPPFPLIKPPFVQTQQESLKAQQQEPRKAQQQPLLKVQQESQQITGKCQCH
;
A
#
# COMPACT_ATOMS: atom_id res chain seq x y z
N MET A 1 5.06 4.35 11.39
CA MET A 1 3.61 4.68 11.33
C MET A 1 2.79 3.40 11.17
N ALA A 2 1.94 3.07 12.15
CA ALA A 2 1.23 1.78 12.24
C ALA A 2 0.32 1.48 11.04
N LEU A 3 -0.26 2.51 10.44
CA LEU A 3 -1.22 2.42 9.35
C LEU A 3 -0.65 1.82 8.04
N PHE A 4 0.68 1.89 7.83
CA PHE A 4 1.35 1.26 6.68
C PHE A 4 1.35 -0.27 6.74
N LYS A 5 1.14 -0.87 7.93
CA LYS A 5 1.07 -2.33 8.10
C LYS A 5 -0.30 -2.91 7.77
N LEU A 6 -1.31 -2.05 7.58
CA LEU A 6 -2.68 -2.48 7.32
C LEU A 6 -2.90 -2.73 5.82
N GLU A 7 -3.78 -3.69 5.55
CA GLU A 7 -4.20 -4.05 4.20
C GLU A 7 -4.82 -2.85 3.49
N SER A 8 -4.38 -2.59 2.26
CA SER A 8 -5.00 -1.59 1.41
C SER A 8 -6.32 -2.13 0.84
N VAL A 9 -7.34 -1.30 0.84
CA VAL A 9 -8.65 -1.57 0.25
C VAL A 9 -8.87 -0.62 -0.92
N LYS A 10 -9.49 -1.17 -1.97
CA LYS A 10 -9.93 -0.43 -3.15
C LYS A 10 -11.45 -0.39 -3.17
N GLY A 11 -12.03 0.74 -3.54
CA GLY A 11 -13.47 0.91 -3.65
C GLY A 11 -13.93 2.32 -3.35
N VAL A 12 -15.25 2.52 -3.38
CA VAL A 12 -15.86 3.79 -3.00
C VAL A 12 -16.00 3.85 -1.49
N VAL A 13 -15.46 4.91 -0.90
CA VAL A 13 -15.62 5.24 0.51
C VAL A 13 -16.31 6.58 0.65
N TRP A 14 -17.01 6.75 1.76
CA TRP A 14 -17.85 7.90 2.02
C TRP A 14 -17.38 8.65 3.25
N ARG A 15 -17.42 9.98 3.18
CA ARG A 15 -17.10 10.86 4.29
C ARG A 15 -18.09 12.02 4.36
N GLY A 16 -18.80 12.11 5.48
CA GLY A 16 -19.71 13.22 5.77
C GLY A 16 -19.05 14.35 6.55
N ILE A 17 -19.40 15.61 6.23
CA ILE A 17 -19.05 16.81 6.99
C ILE A 17 -20.33 17.62 7.22
N LYS A 18 -20.66 17.87 8.48
CA LYS A 18 -21.84 18.65 8.90
C LYS A 18 -21.54 20.14 9.00
N GLY A 19 -22.58 20.96 8.83
CA GLY A 19 -22.59 22.39 9.12
C GLY A 19 -21.91 23.26 8.06
N ILE A 20 -21.48 22.70 6.92
CA ILE A 20 -20.72 23.44 5.92
C ILE A 20 -20.95 22.90 4.50
N ASP A 21 -21.06 23.83 3.55
CA ASP A 21 -20.95 23.59 2.12
C ASP A 21 -19.49 23.81 1.69
N LEU A 22 -18.87 22.79 1.11
CA LEU A 22 -17.51 22.85 0.58
C LEU A 22 -17.47 22.91 -0.94
N SER A 23 -18.61 23.05 -1.61
CA SER A 23 -18.72 23.04 -3.08
C SER A 23 -17.92 24.15 -3.73
N PHE A 24 -17.78 25.29 -3.05
CA PHE A 24 -16.95 26.40 -3.52
C PHE A 24 -15.45 26.05 -3.54
N LYS A 25 -14.99 25.18 -2.63
CA LYS A 25 -13.57 24.83 -2.46
C LYS A 25 -13.11 23.75 -3.43
N TYR A 26 -13.98 22.83 -3.82
CA TYR A 26 -13.60 21.64 -4.60
C TYR A 26 -14.15 21.66 -6.03
N LYS A 27 -13.63 22.52 -6.91
CA LYS A 27 -14.15 22.58 -8.29
C LYS A 27 -13.77 21.36 -9.12
N THR A 28 -14.67 20.94 -10.01
CA THR A 28 -14.41 19.84 -10.96
C THR A 28 -13.12 20.07 -11.74
N GLY A 29 -12.32 19.02 -11.89
CA GLY A 29 -10.99 19.05 -12.50
C GLY A 29 -9.86 19.50 -11.55
N MET A 30 -10.18 19.99 -10.35
CA MET A 30 -9.17 20.36 -9.36
C MET A 30 -8.42 19.11 -8.87
N LYS A 31 -7.10 19.20 -8.85
CA LYS A 31 -6.19 18.15 -8.36
C LYS A 31 -5.48 18.64 -7.12
N PHE A 32 -5.48 17.85 -6.05
CA PHE A 32 -4.93 18.28 -4.76
C PHE A 32 -4.48 17.11 -3.88
N ALA A 33 -3.60 17.41 -2.93
CA ALA A 33 -3.17 16.46 -1.91
C ALA A 33 -4.10 16.52 -0.70
N TRP A 34 -4.51 15.36 -0.21
CA TRP A 34 -5.28 15.19 1.02
C TRP A 34 -4.33 15.09 2.21
N TRP A 35 -4.13 16.18 2.93
CA TRP A 35 -3.09 16.25 3.96
C TRP A 35 -3.46 15.56 5.28
N GLY A 36 -4.75 15.42 5.57
CA GLY A 36 -5.22 14.86 6.83
C GLY A 36 -5.34 13.34 6.80
N VAL A 37 -5.15 12.69 7.96
CA VAL A 37 -5.72 11.35 8.18
C VAL A 37 -7.23 11.52 8.27
N SER A 38 -8.02 10.72 7.56
CA SER A 38 -9.48 10.85 7.58
C SER A 38 -10.15 9.49 7.66
N SER A 39 -11.03 9.32 8.64
CA SER A 39 -11.92 8.17 8.72
C SER A 39 -13.05 8.30 7.69
N CYS A 40 -13.38 7.18 7.06
CA CYS A 40 -14.38 6.99 6.03
C CYS A 40 -15.07 5.65 6.23
N THR A 41 -16.23 5.46 5.61
CA THR A 41 -16.97 4.20 5.64
C THR A 41 -17.22 3.69 4.23
N MET A 42 -17.24 2.37 4.03
CA MET A 42 -17.73 1.77 2.78
C MET A 42 -19.26 1.63 2.77
N THR A 43 -19.93 1.83 3.90
CA THR A 43 -21.38 1.67 4.05
C THR A 43 -22.02 3.06 4.15
N PRO A 44 -22.66 3.58 3.09
CA PRO A 44 -23.25 4.93 3.11
C PRO A 44 -24.36 5.07 4.15
N ASP A 45 -25.07 3.98 4.48
CA ASP A 45 -26.18 3.95 5.44
C ASP A 45 -25.77 4.45 6.84
N VAL A 46 -24.52 4.20 7.22
CA VAL A 46 -23.95 4.66 8.50
C VAL A 46 -23.99 6.18 8.60
N LEU A 47 -23.84 6.88 7.47
CA LEU A 47 -23.82 8.34 7.46
C LEU A 47 -25.19 8.96 7.73
N GLU A 48 -26.28 8.22 7.53
CA GLU A 48 -27.63 8.73 7.81
C GLU A 48 -27.87 9.01 9.30
N ALA A 49 -27.11 8.38 10.19
CA ALA A 49 -27.27 8.58 11.62
C ALA A 49 -26.93 10.02 12.01
N THR A 50 -27.64 10.54 13.01
CA THR A 50 -27.51 11.91 13.50
C THR A 50 -26.14 12.23 14.04
N ASP A 51 -25.33 11.24 14.39
CA ASP A 51 -23.96 11.43 14.89
C ASP A 51 -22.94 11.60 13.76
N PHE A 52 -23.23 11.11 12.53
CA PHE A 52 -22.34 11.21 11.38
C PHE A 52 -22.67 12.38 10.44
N LEU A 53 -23.51 12.18 9.42
CA LEU A 53 -23.94 13.25 8.49
C LEU A 53 -25.35 13.73 8.81
N GLY A 54 -26.26 12.81 9.13
CA GLY A 54 -27.67 13.13 9.34
C GLY A 54 -28.42 13.53 8.07
N LYS A 55 -29.72 13.84 8.22
CA LYS A 55 -30.64 14.11 7.10
C LYS A 55 -30.98 15.59 6.92
N THR A 56 -30.54 16.47 7.82
CA THR A 56 -30.94 17.88 7.87
C THR A 56 -29.74 18.81 8.01
N GLY A 57 -29.94 20.09 7.70
CA GLY A 57 -28.91 21.13 7.78
C GLY A 57 -27.92 21.11 6.61
N THR A 58 -27.16 22.19 6.48
CA THR A 58 -26.10 22.32 5.46
C THR A 58 -25.01 21.30 5.72
N ARG A 59 -24.70 20.49 4.70
CA ARG A 59 -23.75 19.38 4.86
C ARG A 59 -23.14 18.99 3.53
N THR A 60 -21.92 18.47 3.61
CA THR A 60 -21.15 18.00 2.46
C THR A 60 -20.89 16.50 2.61
N LEU A 61 -21.18 15.74 1.56
CA LEU A 61 -20.86 14.31 1.45
C LEU A 61 -19.78 14.12 0.38
N PHE A 62 -18.66 13.53 0.77
CA PHE A 62 -17.64 13.09 -0.17
C PHE A 62 -17.89 11.64 -0.57
N SER A 63 -17.94 11.41 -1.88
CA SER A 63 -17.88 10.09 -2.51
C SER A 63 -16.48 9.91 -3.09
N ILE A 64 -15.69 8.98 -2.57
CA ILE A 64 -14.26 8.90 -2.85
C ILE A 64 -13.93 7.53 -3.45
N GLU A 65 -13.55 7.49 -4.72
CA GLU A 65 -12.94 6.30 -5.33
C GLU A 65 -11.50 6.18 -4.84
N CYS A 66 -11.27 5.35 -3.83
CA CYS A 66 -9.94 5.13 -3.26
C CYS A 66 -9.31 3.82 -3.76
N VAL A 67 -7.99 3.84 -3.89
CA VAL A 67 -7.17 2.64 -4.18
C VAL A 67 -6.17 2.33 -3.07
N SER A 68 -5.87 3.30 -2.20
CA SER A 68 -4.91 3.14 -1.10
C SER A 68 -5.52 3.25 0.30
N GLY A 69 -6.85 3.19 0.44
CA GLY A 69 -7.53 3.26 1.73
C GLY A 69 -7.09 2.13 2.65
N LYS A 70 -7.06 2.35 3.96
CA LYS A 70 -6.62 1.34 4.95
C LYS A 70 -7.78 0.84 5.77
N SER A 71 -8.12 -0.44 5.61
CA SER A 71 -9.17 -1.05 6.43
C SER A 71 -8.68 -1.24 7.86
N ILE A 72 -9.46 -0.74 8.81
CA ILE A 72 -9.27 -1.00 10.23
C ILE A 72 -10.35 -1.92 10.80
N LYS A 73 -11.07 -2.65 9.94
CA LYS A 73 -12.13 -3.60 10.34
C LYS A 73 -11.69 -4.55 11.46
N LYS A 74 -10.45 -5.07 11.37
CA LYS A 74 -9.88 -6.02 12.34
C LYS A 74 -9.52 -5.37 13.70
N HIS A 75 -9.57 -4.05 13.79
CA HIS A 75 -9.15 -3.26 14.94
C HIS A 75 -10.24 -2.30 15.45
N SER A 76 -11.42 -2.27 14.80
CA SER A 76 -12.56 -1.44 15.20
C SER A 76 -13.51 -2.23 16.11
N HIS A 77 -14.14 -1.54 17.06
CA HIS A 77 -15.13 -2.12 17.97
C HIS A 77 -16.43 -2.52 17.25
N TYR A 78 -16.72 -1.90 16.09
CA TYR A 78 -17.90 -2.12 15.26
C TYR A 78 -17.54 -2.77 13.91
N SER A 79 -16.82 -3.88 13.99
CA SER A 79 -16.22 -4.54 12.82
C SER A 79 -17.23 -4.82 11.70
N ASP A 80 -18.46 -5.25 11.99
CA ASP A 80 -19.39 -5.71 10.95
C ASP A 80 -20.28 -4.64 10.32
N THR A 81 -20.52 -3.52 11.01
CA THR A 81 -21.48 -2.49 10.55
C THR A 81 -20.79 -1.35 9.79
N GLU A 82 -19.67 -0.85 10.29
CA GLU A 82 -19.13 0.42 9.79
C GLU A 82 -18.15 0.29 8.62
N LYS A 83 -17.55 -0.90 8.43
CA LYS A 83 -16.52 -1.16 7.40
C LYS A 83 -15.55 0.02 7.27
N GLU A 84 -14.97 0.40 8.40
CA GLU A 84 -14.20 1.63 8.51
C GLU A 84 -12.90 1.57 7.70
N VAL A 85 -12.66 2.62 6.92
CA VAL A 85 -11.50 2.81 6.07
C VAL A 85 -10.86 4.14 6.40
N VAL A 86 -9.55 4.13 6.63
CA VAL A 86 -8.76 5.34 6.87
C VAL A 86 -8.06 5.75 5.58
N LEU A 87 -8.32 6.98 5.13
CA LEU A 87 -7.55 7.62 4.06
C LEU A 87 -6.20 8.09 4.60
N MET A 88 -5.16 7.76 3.85
CA MET A 88 -3.79 8.14 4.17
C MET A 88 -3.58 9.65 3.92
N PRO A 89 -2.77 10.32 4.74
CA PRO A 89 -2.29 11.65 4.40
C PRO A 89 -1.41 11.54 3.15
N GLY A 90 -1.39 12.60 2.34
CA GLY A 90 -0.64 12.62 1.08
C GLY A 90 -1.26 11.80 -0.05
N THR A 91 -2.47 11.24 0.11
CA THR A 91 -3.23 10.71 -1.02
C THR A 91 -3.62 11.85 -1.96
N PHE A 92 -3.47 11.66 -3.27
CA PHE A 92 -3.75 12.68 -4.28
C PHE A 92 -5.09 12.41 -4.93
N PHE A 93 -5.93 13.43 -5.04
CA PHE A 93 -7.28 13.31 -5.59
C PHE A 93 -7.52 14.30 -6.71
N GLU A 94 -8.39 13.90 -7.63
CA GLU A 94 -9.04 14.75 -8.61
C GLU A 94 -10.53 14.87 -8.26
N VAL A 95 -11.08 16.08 -8.32
CA VAL A 95 -12.53 16.28 -8.24
C VAL A 95 -13.14 15.92 -9.58
N VAL A 96 -13.89 14.83 -9.63
CA VAL A 96 -14.53 14.34 -10.85
C VAL A 96 -15.88 15.02 -11.09
N GLY A 97 -16.57 15.42 -10.01
CA GLY A 97 -17.85 16.10 -10.14
C GLY A 97 -18.39 16.62 -8.82
N GLN A 98 -19.41 17.46 -8.93
CA GLN A 98 -20.16 18.00 -7.80
C GLN A 98 -21.65 18.00 -8.14
N VAL A 99 -22.48 17.72 -7.14
CA VAL A 99 -23.94 17.74 -7.27
C VAL A 99 -24.54 18.42 -6.06
N ASP A 100 -25.42 19.40 -6.29
CA ASP A 100 -26.35 19.87 -5.27
C ASP A 100 -27.55 18.92 -5.28
N ALA A 101 -27.67 18.10 -4.23
CA ALA A 101 -28.73 17.10 -4.12
C ALA A 101 -30.01 17.70 -3.52
N GLY A 102 -30.06 19.02 -3.29
CA GLY A 102 -31.13 19.69 -2.58
C GLY A 102 -31.07 19.42 -1.07
N SER A 103 -32.01 20.01 -0.32
CA SER A 103 -32.07 19.89 1.15
C SER A 103 -30.75 20.27 1.86
N ASN A 104 -30.00 21.22 1.29
CA ASN A 104 -28.68 21.66 1.73
C ASN A 104 -27.63 20.53 1.80
N LEU A 105 -27.78 19.48 0.98
CA LEU A 105 -26.82 18.40 0.83
C LEU A 105 -25.99 18.62 -0.44
N HIS A 106 -24.69 18.80 -0.26
CA HIS A 106 -23.74 18.92 -1.37
C HIS A 106 -22.90 17.66 -1.48
N ILE A 107 -22.88 17.05 -2.66
CA ILE A 107 -22.11 15.82 -2.92
C ILE A 107 -20.90 16.18 -3.78
N ILE A 108 -19.72 15.78 -3.33
CA ILE A 108 -18.45 15.98 -4.04
C ILE A 108 -17.86 14.62 -4.35
N HIS A 109 -17.64 14.34 -5.64
CA HIS A 109 -17.06 13.09 -6.09
C HIS A 109 -15.56 13.25 -6.35
N LEU A 110 -14.76 12.46 -5.65
CA LEU A 110 -13.31 12.45 -5.72
C LEU A 110 -12.83 11.12 -6.28
N LYS A 111 -11.77 11.18 -7.07
CA LYS A 111 -11.05 10.00 -7.55
C LYS A 111 -9.60 10.06 -7.16
N GLU A 112 -9.11 9.00 -6.53
CA GLU A 112 -7.70 8.85 -6.21
C GLU A 112 -6.89 8.74 -7.50
N ILE A 113 -5.84 9.54 -7.60
CA ILE A 113 -4.93 9.58 -8.74
C ILE A 113 -3.49 9.46 -8.26
N GLN A 114 -2.60 9.04 -9.16
CA GLN A 114 -1.17 9.02 -8.86
C GLN A 114 -0.67 10.46 -8.65
N PRO A 115 0.01 10.77 -7.53
CA PRO A 115 0.59 12.08 -7.34
C PRO A 115 1.67 12.39 -8.39
N PRO A 116 1.81 13.65 -8.82
CA PRO A 116 2.81 14.07 -9.80
C PRO A 116 4.25 13.95 -9.30
N PHE A 117 4.45 13.85 -7.99
CA PHE A 117 5.74 13.61 -7.34
C PHE A 117 5.55 12.77 -6.07
N PRO A 118 6.59 12.06 -5.58
CA PRO A 118 6.48 11.27 -4.36
C PRO A 118 6.20 12.17 -3.14
N LEU A 119 4.99 12.07 -2.57
CA LEU A 119 4.58 12.90 -1.43
C LEU A 119 5.08 12.35 -0.09
N ILE A 120 4.99 11.03 0.11
CA ILE A 120 5.40 10.37 1.34
C ILE A 120 6.20 9.13 0.99
N LYS A 121 7.43 9.05 1.49
CA LYS A 121 8.21 7.81 1.42
C LYS A 121 7.68 6.85 2.48
N PRO A 122 7.28 5.62 2.12
CA PRO A 122 6.86 4.65 3.12
C PRO A 122 8.01 4.41 4.12
N PRO A 123 7.73 4.36 5.43
CA PRO A 123 8.75 4.22 6.47
C PRO A 123 9.45 2.85 6.44
N PHE A 124 8.92 1.89 5.67
CA PHE A 124 9.52 0.60 5.45
C PHE A 124 9.42 0.28 3.96
N VAL A 125 10.57 0.21 3.28
CA VAL A 125 10.65 -0.39 1.94
C VAL A 125 10.54 -1.89 2.19
N GLN A 126 9.38 -2.49 1.86
CA GLN A 126 9.33 -3.95 1.72
C GLN A 126 10.13 -4.30 0.47
N THR A 127 11.43 -4.49 0.65
CA THR A 127 12.33 -4.99 -0.38
C THR A 127 11.94 -6.44 -0.64
N GLN A 128 10.89 -6.67 -1.45
CA GLN A 128 10.64 -8.00 -2.01
C GLN A 128 11.85 -8.51 -2.84
N GLN A 129 12.80 -7.63 -3.15
CA GLN A 129 14.09 -7.96 -3.76
C GLN A 129 15.12 -8.58 -2.80
N GLU A 130 14.97 -8.51 -1.47
CA GLU A 130 15.93 -9.13 -0.53
C GLU A 130 15.67 -10.63 -0.36
N SER A 131 14.40 -11.06 -0.34
CA SER A 131 14.04 -12.48 -0.29
C SER A 131 14.34 -13.21 -1.60
N LEU A 132 14.24 -12.53 -2.75
CA LEU A 132 14.63 -13.09 -4.05
C LEU A 132 16.15 -13.22 -4.21
N LYS A 133 16.93 -12.32 -3.61
CA LYS A 133 18.41 -12.40 -3.63
C LYS A 133 18.97 -13.40 -2.62
N ALA A 134 18.33 -13.57 -1.47
CA ALA A 134 18.76 -14.52 -0.44
C ALA A 134 18.55 -16.00 -0.84
N GLN A 135 17.74 -16.29 -1.85
CA GLN A 135 17.53 -17.65 -2.36
C GLN A 135 18.51 -18.04 -3.48
N GLN A 136 19.34 -17.12 -3.98
CA GLN A 136 20.28 -17.37 -5.08
C GLN A 136 21.76 -17.46 -4.65
N GLN A 137 22.04 -17.48 -3.35
CA GLN A 137 23.40 -17.50 -2.79
C GLN A 137 23.34 -18.29 -1.47
N GLU A 138 23.84 -19.51 -1.28
CA GLU A 138 24.96 -20.31 -1.83
C GLU A 138 24.76 -21.81 -1.39
N PRO A 139 25.56 -22.84 -1.80
CA PRO A 139 26.97 -22.75 -2.17
C PRO A 139 27.42 -23.50 -3.43
N ARG A 140 28.22 -22.82 -4.25
CA ARG A 140 29.29 -23.46 -5.04
C ARG A 140 30.44 -23.82 -4.10
N LYS A 141 30.29 -24.92 -3.36
CA LYS A 141 31.41 -25.61 -2.69
C LYS A 141 31.42 -27.09 -3.07
N ALA A 142 31.54 -27.36 -4.37
CA ALA A 142 31.85 -28.68 -4.87
C ALA A 142 32.44 -28.53 -6.27
N GLN A 143 33.72 -28.15 -6.37
CA GLN A 143 34.62 -28.38 -7.52
C GLN A 143 35.92 -27.61 -7.30
N GLN A 144 36.78 -28.13 -6.44
CA GLN A 144 38.22 -27.89 -6.52
C GLN A 144 38.93 -29.07 -5.85
N GLN A 145 39.22 -30.09 -6.64
CA GLN A 145 40.35 -30.97 -6.41
C GLN A 145 41.30 -30.78 -7.59
N PRO A 146 42.51 -30.26 -7.38
CA PRO A 146 43.62 -30.54 -8.26
C PRO A 146 44.43 -31.70 -7.65
N LEU A 147 44.30 -32.86 -8.30
CA LEU A 147 45.39 -33.72 -8.74
C LEU A 147 46.80 -33.36 -8.19
N LEU A 148 47.30 -34.11 -7.20
CA LEU A 148 48.73 -34.37 -6.94
C LEU A 148 48.88 -35.36 -5.78
N LYS A 149 48.83 -36.66 -6.11
CA LYS A 149 49.40 -37.77 -5.32
C LYS A 149 49.40 -39.04 -6.18
N VAL A 150 50.20 -39.04 -7.25
CA VAL A 150 50.68 -40.26 -7.89
C VAL A 150 52.17 -40.05 -8.17
N GLN A 151 52.95 -40.07 -7.10
CA GLN A 151 54.40 -40.07 -7.19
C GLN A 151 54.94 -40.77 -5.95
N GLN A 152 54.73 -42.09 -5.91
CA GLN A 152 55.39 -43.04 -5.03
C GLN A 152 55.02 -44.45 -5.50
N GLU A 153 55.61 -44.87 -6.63
CA GLU A 153 55.86 -46.28 -6.99
C GLU A 153 56.59 -46.33 -8.35
N SER A 154 57.88 -46.02 -8.33
CA SER A 154 58.86 -46.42 -9.36
C SER A 154 60.28 -46.06 -8.88
N GLN A 155 60.60 -46.50 -7.66
CA GLN A 155 61.98 -46.77 -7.27
C GLN A 155 62.15 -48.28 -7.19
N GLN A 156 62.39 -48.87 -8.36
CA GLN A 156 62.81 -50.24 -8.70
C GLN A 156 62.38 -50.32 -10.17
N ILE A 157 63.24 -50.11 -11.17
CA ILE A 157 64.28 -51.03 -11.60
C ILE A 157 65.13 -50.26 -12.63
N THR A 158 66.34 -49.86 -12.25
CA THR A 158 67.45 -49.66 -13.21
C THR A 158 68.75 -49.96 -12.49
N GLY A 159 69.26 -51.17 -12.69
CA GLY A 159 70.52 -51.60 -12.06
C GLY A 159 70.98 -52.98 -12.50
N LYS A 160 71.66 -53.01 -13.66
CA LYS A 160 72.68 -53.99 -14.09
C LYS A 160 72.23 -55.31 -14.73
N CYS A 161 72.24 -55.31 -16.06
CA CYS A 161 72.78 -56.42 -16.84
C CYS A 161 74.31 -56.44 -16.68
N GLN A 162 74.88 -57.59 -16.32
CA GLN A 162 76.26 -57.94 -16.69
C GLN A 162 76.34 -59.46 -16.80
N CYS A 163 76.52 -59.93 -18.03
CA CYS A 163 76.89 -61.29 -18.38
C CYS A 163 78.42 -61.38 -18.42
N HIS A 164 78.99 -62.38 -17.75
CA HIS A 164 80.18 -63.10 -18.18
C HIS A 164 80.20 -64.47 -17.51
#